data_AF-A0A328A825-F1
#
_entry.id   AF-A0A328A825-F1
#
_cell.length_a   1.000
_cell.length_b   1.000
_cell.length_c   1.000
_cell.angle_alpha   90.00
_cell.angle_beta   90.00
_cell.angle_gamma   90.00
#
_symmetry.space_group_name_H-M   'P 1'
#
loop_
_entity.id
_entity.type
_entity.pdbx_description
1 polymer ?
#
loop_
_entity_poly.entity_id
_entity_poly.type
_entity_poly.pdbx_seq_one_letter_code
_entity_poly.pdbx_strand_id
1 'polypeptide(L)'
;MSWPVPGTLMIEPTESESKAELDRFCDALISIREEIAQIESGKADVHNNVLKGAPHPPSMLMGDTWTKPYTREYAAYPAPWLRNAKFWPTTGRVDNVYGDR
;
A
#
# COMPACT_ATOMS: atom_id res chain seq x y z
N MET A 1 11.01 -1.60 -10.03
CA MET A 1 9.71 -2.19 -10.48
C MET A 1 9.62 -2.06 -12.00
N SER A 2 8.76 -2.84 -12.67
CA SER A 2 8.56 -2.81 -14.14
C SER A 2 9.70 -3.38 -14.99
N TRP A 3 10.40 -4.40 -14.49
CA TRP A 3 11.40 -5.18 -15.22
C TRP A 3 11.24 -6.67 -14.86
N PRO A 4 11.43 -7.62 -15.80
CA PRO A 4 11.83 -7.42 -17.20
C PRO A 4 10.68 -6.99 -18.11
N VAL A 5 9.42 -7.09 -17.64
CA VAL A 5 8.23 -6.70 -18.41
C VAL A 5 7.65 -5.40 -17.82
N PRO A 6 7.44 -4.35 -18.64
CA PRO A 6 6.81 -3.11 -18.19
C PRO A 6 5.44 -3.37 -17.54
N GLY A 7 5.18 -2.70 -16.41
CA GLY A 7 3.91 -2.83 -15.69
C GLY A 7 3.77 -4.10 -14.84
N THR A 8 4.84 -4.90 -14.72
CA THR A 8 4.84 -6.12 -13.88
C THR A 8 5.74 -6.01 -12.66
N LEU A 9 5.52 -6.92 -11.71
CA LEU A 9 6.38 -7.13 -10.55
C LEU A 9 7.02 -8.52 -10.65
N MET A 10 8.34 -8.57 -10.48
CA MET A 10 9.11 -9.79 -10.32
C MET A 10 9.48 -9.91 -8.84
N ILE A 11 9.19 -11.05 -8.21
CA ILE A 11 9.35 -11.28 -6.77
C ILE A 11 10.34 -12.43 -6.57
N GLU A 12 11.35 -12.20 -5.74
CA GLU A 12 12.35 -13.18 -5.33
C GLU A 12 12.37 -13.25 -3.79
N PRO A 13 11.87 -14.34 -3.18
CA PRO A 13 11.80 -14.45 -1.73
C PRO A 13 13.14 -14.78 -1.05
N THR A 14 14.10 -15.35 -1.79
CA THR A 14 15.30 -16.01 -1.24
C THR A 14 14.97 -17.19 -0.31
N GLU A 15 15.98 -17.99 -0.01
CA GLU A 15 15.89 -19.15 0.89
C GLU A 15 15.92 -18.79 2.37
N SER A 16 16.30 -17.55 2.71
CA SER A 16 16.44 -17.10 4.10
C SER A 16 15.10 -16.77 4.76
N GLU A 17 14.04 -16.62 3.98
CA GLU A 17 12.74 -16.20 4.47
C GLU A 17 11.90 -17.37 4.97
N SER A 18 11.35 -17.22 6.17
CA SER A 18 10.45 -18.23 6.75
C SER A 18 9.12 -18.28 6.02
N LYS A 19 8.45 -19.45 6.02
CA LYS A 19 7.10 -19.59 5.47
C LYS A 19 6.13 -18.52 6.00
N ALA A 20 6.22 -18.18 7.29
CA ALA A 20 5.35 -17.18 7.89
C ALA A 20 5.55 -15.77 7.33
N GLU A 21 6.77 -15.41 6.90
CA GLU A 21 7.02 -14.14 6.20
C GLU A 21 6.48 -14.17 4.77
N LEU A 22 6.68 -15.29 4.07
CA LEU A 22 6.13 -15.49 2.73
C LEU A 22 4.60 -15.43 2.72
N ASP A 23 3.95 -16.08 3.70
CA ASP A 23 2.50 -16.03 3.87
C ASP A 23 2.02 -14.60 4.11
N ARG A 24 2.69 -13.82 4.98
CA ARG A 24 2.35 -12.40 5.21
C ARG A 24 2.43 -11.56 3.94
N PHE A 25 3.47 -11.78 3.12
CA PHE A 25 3.63 -11.06 1.87
C PHE A 25 2.55 -11.46 0.84
N CYS A 26 2.26 -12.75 0.71
CA CYS A 26 1.18 -13.25 -0.15
C CYS A 26 -0.19 -12.74 0.31
N ASP A 27 -0.49 -12.77 1.60
CA ASP A 27 -1.75 -12.25 2.18
C ASP A 27 -1.88 -10.75 1.93
N ALA A 28 -0.79 -9.99 2.02
CA ALA A 28 -0.79 -8.57 1.65
C ALA A 28 -1.12 -8.36 0.16
N LEU A 29 -0.56 -9.17 -0.74
CA LEU A 29 -0.89 -9.11 -2.17
C LEU A 29 -2.34 -9.51 -2.47
N ILE A 30 -2.88 -10.51 -1.75
CA ILE A 30 -4.29 -10.92 -1.85
C ILE A 30 -5.20 -9.78 -1.37
N SER A 31 -4.88 -9.15 -0.24
CA SER A 31 -5.62 -7.98 0.26
C SER A 31 -5.58 -6.82 -0.74
N ILE A 32 -4.43 -6.55 -1.36
CA ILE A 32 -4.30 -5.53 -2.42
C ILE A 32 -5.15 -5.92 -3.64
N ARG A 33 -5.25 -7.20 -4.00
CA ARG A 33 -6.13 -7.67 -5.08
C ARG A 33 -7.60 -7.40 -4.76
N GLU A 34 -8.02 -7.53 -3.51
CA GLU A 34 -9.37 -7.18 -3.07
C GLU A 34 -9.64 -5.67 -3.16
N GLU A 35 -8.66 -4.83 -2.81
CA GLU A 35 -8.75 -3.38 -3.00
C GLU A 35 -8.94 -3.00 -4.48
N ILE A 36 -8.22 -3.68 -5.38
CA ILE A 36 -8.42 -3.55 -6.82
C ILE A 36 -9.85 -3.97 -7.19
N ALA A 37 -10.36 -5.10 -6.65
CA ALA A 37 -11.72 -5.56 -6.92
C ALA A 37 -12.80 -4.58 -6.43
N GLN A 38 -12.56 -3.88 -5.33
CA GLN A 38 -13.46 -2.83 -4.84
C GLN A 38 -13.53 -1.66 -5.82
N ILE A 39 -12.42 -1.29 -6.46
CA ILE A 39 -12.42 -0.27 -7.52
C ILE A 39 -13.14 -0.80 -8.77
N GLU A 40 -12.81 -2.03 -9.22
CA GLU A 40 -13.44 -2.67 -10.38
C GLU A 40 -14.97 -2.76 -10.24
N SER A 41 -15.47 -3.01 -9.02
CA SER A 41 -16.90 -3.12 -8.72
C SER A 41 -17.57 -1.79 -8.35
N GLY A 42 -16.84 -0.67 -8.37
CA GLY A 42 -17.36 0.65 -8.03
C GLY A 42 -17.64 0.89 -6.53
N LYS A 43 -17.17 0.00 -5.65
CA LYS A 43 -17.27 0.16 -4.19
C LYS A 43 -16.26 1.18 -3.64
N ALA A 44 -15.15 1.40 -4.36
CA ALA A 44 -14.15 2.41 -4.05
C ALA A 44 -13.98 3.35 -5.25
N ASP A 45 -13.79 4.65 -4.98
CA ASP A 45 -13.58 5.65 -6.01
C ASP A 45 -12.28 5.38 -6.79
N VAL A 46 -12.30 5.52 -8.11
CA VAL A 46 -11.16 5.19 -8.99
C VAL A 46 -9.94 6.12 -8.80
N HIS A 47 -10.16 7.35 -8.32
CA HIS A 47 -9.14 8.38 -8.13
C HIS A 47 -8.80 8.62 -6.65
N ASN A 48 -9.73 8.36 -5.73
CA ASN A 48 -9.61 8.59 -4.29
C ASN A 48 -9.85 7.32 -3.49
N ASN A 49 -8.90 6.38 -3.58
CA ASN A 49 -8.90 5.12 -2.84
C ASN A 49 -7.57 4.92 -2.09
N VAL A 50 -7.48 3.82 -1.34
CA VAL A 50 -6.29 3.50 -0.53
C VAL A 50 -5.04 3.32 -1.39
N LEU A 51 -5.14 2.64 -2.55
CA LEU A 51 -4.03 2.40 -3.48
C LEU A 51 -3.50 3.71 -4.09
N LYS A 52 -4.39 4.62 -4.49
CA LYS A 52 -4.01 5.93 -5.03
C LYS A 52 -3.50 6.89 -3.96
N GLY A 53 -3.97 6.74 -2.72
CA GLY A 53 -3.53 7.55 -1.59
C GLY A 53 -2.23 7.08 -0.92
N ALA A 54 -1.75 5.88 -1.22
CA ALA A 54 -0.53 5.33 -0.64
C ALA A 54 0.76 6.00 -1.17
N PRO A 55 1.85 6.05 -0.37
CA PRO A 55 1.92 5.65 1.04
C PRO A 55 1.28 6.67 1.99
N HIS A 56 0.87 6.22 3.18
CA HIS A 56 0.23 7.05 4.21
C HIS A 56 1.21 7.35 5.36
N PRO A 57 1.98 8.45 5.30
CA PRO A 57 2.93 8.80 6.36
C PRO A 57 2.22 9.29 7.63
N PRO A 58 2.89 9.26 8.80
CA PRO A 58 2.34 9.73 10.06
C PRO A 58 1.84 11.19 10.00
N SER A 59 2.53 12.06 9.26
CA SER A 59 2.13 13.46 9.05
C SER A 59 0.76 13.61 8.37
N MET A 60 0.39 12.66 7.50
CA MET A 60 -0.94 12.62 6.87
C MET A 60 -2.00 12.05 7.82
N LEU A 61 -1.65 11.00 8.57
CA LEU A 61 -2.59 10.29 9.45
C LEU A 61 -2.95 11.09 10.70
N MET A 62 -1.99 11.86 11.23
CA MET A 62 -2.16 12.69 12.42
C MET A 62 -2.69 14.10 12.14
N GLY A 63 -2.93 14.45 10.87
CA GLY A 63 -3.55 15.74 10.55
C GLY A 63 -4.96 15.83 11.11
N ASP A 64 -5.39 17.03 11.53
CA ASP A 64 -6.68 17.24 12.19
C ASP A 64 -7.87 16.76 11.34
N THR A 65 -7.82 17.05 10.04
CA THR A 65 -8.88 16.72 9.09
C THR A 65 -8.55 15.46 8.29
N TRP A 66 -9.55 14.59 8.09
CA TRP A 66 -9.44 13.42 7.21
C TRP A 66 -10.53 13.44 6.14
N THR A 67 -10.12 13.67 4.89
CA THR A 67 -11.03 13.84 3.75
C THR A 67 -11.12 12.63 2.83
N LYS A 68 -10.47 11.51 3.20
CA LYS A 68 -10.44 10.30 2.37
C LYS A 68 -11.66 9.42 2.64
N PRO A 69 -12.23 8.73 1.63
CA PRO A 69 -13.46 7.93 1.76
C PRO A 69 -13.21 6.54 2.40
N TYR A 70 -12.10 6.40 3.12
CA TYR A 70 -11.68 5.19 3.83
C TYR A 70 -11.04 5.61 5.14
N THR A 71 -10.99 4.75 6.15
CA THR A 71 -10.55 5.14 7.49
C THR A 71 -9.02 5.30 7.58
N ARG A 72 -8.56 6.11 8.55
CA ARG A 72 -7.14 6.20 8.91
C ARG A 72 -6.58 4.84 9.32
N GLU A 73 -7.38 4.07 10.05
CA GLU A 73 -7.01 2.73 10.49
C GLU A 73 -6.81 1.79 9.31
N TYR A 74 -7.71 1.80 8.32
CA TYR A 74 -7.54 0.98 7.13
C TYR A 74 -6.30 1.40 6.31
N ALA A 75 -6.02 2.70 6.24
CA ALA A 75 -4.81 3.22 5.61
C ALA A 75 -3.51 2.81 6.32
N ALA A 76 -3.52 2.78 7.66
CA ALA A 76 -2.32 2.53 8.46
C ALA A 76 -2.11 1.05 8.84
N TYR A 77 -3.18 0.31 9.05
CA TYR A 77 -3.20 -1.06 9.57
C TYR A 77 -4.14 -1.97 8.76
N PRO A 78 -3.94 -2.13 7.43
CA PRO A 78 -4.76 -3.02 6.60
C PRO A 78 -4.62 -4.50 6.98
N ALA A 79 -3.60 -4.86 7.75
CA ALA A 79 -3.35 -6.22 8.22
C ALA A 79 -3.04 -6.25 9.72
N PRO A 80 -3.45 -7.31 10.46
CA PRO A 80 -3.33 -7.37 11.91
C PRO A 80 -1.88 -7.38 12.39
N TRP A 81 -0.95 -8.00 11.65
CA TRP A 81 0.47 -8.05 12.04
C TRP A 81 1.14 -6.68 12.08
N LEU A 82 0.60 -5.68 11.37
CA LEU A 82 1.11 -4.30 11.39
C LEU A 82 0.91 -3.61 12.74
N ARG A 83 0.04 -4.13 13.61
CA ARG A 83 -0.13 -3.60 14.97
C ARG A 83 1.01 -4.00 15.91
N ASN A 84 1.66 -5.13 15.65
CA ASN A 84 2.78 -5.61 16.45
C ASN A 84 4.07 -4.86 16.10
N ALA A 85 4.29 -4.62 14.81
CA ALA A 85 5.43 -3.86 14.31
C ALA A 85 4.99 -3.01 13.12
N LYS A 86 5.10 -1.69 13.25
CA LYS A 86 4.77 -0.74 12.20
C LYS A 86 6.03 -0.01 11.74
N PHE A 87 6.42 -0.26 10.50
CA PHE A 87 7.34 0.62 9.78
C PHE A 87 6.54 1.75 9.12
N TRP A 88 6.98 2.99 9.34
CA TRP A 88 6.30 4.18 8.84
C TRP A 88 6.99 4.74 7.60
N PRO A 89 6.27 4.91 6.47
CA PRO A 89 6.72 5.78 5.40
C PRO A 89 6.92 7.18 5.97
N THR A 90 8.10 7.79 5.75
CA THR A 90 8.43 9.11 6.29
C THR A 90 7.84 10.25 5.46
N THR A 91 7.53 9.98 4.19
CA THR A 91 6.97 10.95 3.24
C THR A 91 5.79 10.34 2.46
N GLY A 92 5.06 11.21 1.75
CA GLY A 92 4.07 10.79 0.77
C GLY A 92 4.72 10.24 -0.50
N ARG A 93 3.91 9.95 -1.52
CA ARG A 93 4.40 9.49 -2.82
C ARG A 93 5.34 10.52 -3.43
N VAL A 94 6.50 10.08 -3.89
CA VAL A 94 7.49 10.91 -4.58
C VAL A 94 6.95 11.37 -5.93
N ASP A 95 7.15 12.65 -6.25
CA ASP A 95 7.01 13.18 -7.60
C ASP A 95 8.34 12.99 -8.35
N ASN A 96 8.39 11.98 -9.21
CA ASN A 96 9.61 11.64 -9.94
C ASN A 96 9.98 12.72 -10.98
N VAL A 97 8.99 13.42 -11.55
CA VAL A 97 9.24 14.37 -12.65
C VAL A 97 9.74 15.71 -12.11
N TYR A 98 9.29 16.11 -10.92
CA TYR A 98 9.70 17.38 -10.33
C TYR A 98 11.20 17.47 -10.04
N GLY A 99 11.83 16.36 -9.60
CA GLY A 99 13.26 16.35 -9.27
C GLY A 99 14.19 16.36 -10.49
N ASP A 100 13.71 15.92 -11.65
CA ASP A 100 14.48 15.89 -12.90
C ASP A 100 14.43 17.23 -13.66
N ARG A 101 13.50 18.12 -13.27
CA ARG A 101 13.33 19.47 -13.85
C ARG A 101 14.16 20.49 -13.10
#